data_AF-A0A7S2CG66-F1
#
_entry.id   AF-A0A7S2CG66-F1
#
_cell.length_a   1.000
_cell.length_b   1.000
_cell.length_c   1.000
_cell.angle_alpha   90.00
_cell.angle_beta   90.00
_cell.angle_gamma   90.00
#
_symmetry.space_group_name_H-M   'P 1'
#
loop_
_entity.id
_entity.type
_entity.pdbx_description
1 polymer ?
#
loop_
_entity_poly.entity_id
_entity_poly.type
_entity_poly.pdbx_seq_one_letter_code
_entity_poly.pdbx_strand_id
1 'polypeptide(L)'
;EPPPPMEPTQMGLLLPGAASLVDQLDKRILIVLRDGRHLVGILRSFDQFSNMVLEDTHERHVANGLRSDMALGLFIVRGDNIVLLGELDPEKEASSGLIDAEPDVVLEAERNSAFTKVEWDFENER
;
A
#
# COMPACT_ATOMS: atom_id res chain seq x y z
N GLU A 1 2.50 -8.56 38.50
CA GLU A 1 3.00 -9.86 37.99
C GLU A 1 3.89 -9.61 36.80
N PRO A 2 4.99 -10.36 36.61
CA PRO A 2 5.62 -10.45 35.31
C PRO A 2 4.62 -11.07 34.31
N PRO A 3 4.64 -10.67 33.03
CA PRO A 3 3.79 -11.29 32.03
C PRO A 3 4.08 -12.80 31.97
N PRO A 4 3.06 -13.64 31.73
CA PRO A 4 3.27 -15.07 31.59
C PRO A 4 4.27 -15.36 30.47
N PRO A 5 5.09 -16.42 30.59
CA PRO A 5 6.02 -16.82 29.54
C PRO A 5 5.23 -17.12 28.27
N MET A 6 5.51 -16.37 27.20
CA MET A 6 4.88 -16.56 25.89
C MET A 6 5.25 -17.95 25.35
N GLU A 7 4.26 -18.67 24.83
CA GLU A 7 4.48 -20.00 24.25
C GLU A 7 5.40 -19.94 23.02
N PRO A 8 6.31 -20.91 22.84
CA PRO A 8 7.32 -20.90 21.76
C PRO A 8 6.74 -21.02 20.34
N THR A 9 5.42 -21.21 20.19
CA THR A 9 4.70 -21.28 18.91
C THR A 9 4.20 -19.93 18.40
N GLN A 10 4.25 -18.86 19.22
CA GLN A 10 3.86 -17.50 18.83
C GLN A 10 5.04 -16.57 18.50
N MET A 11 6.28 -17.08 18.47
CA MET A 11 7.39 -16.35 17.88
C MET A 11 7.34 -16.49 16.36
N GLY A 12 6.52 -15.65 15.71
CA GLY A 12 6.88 -15.21 14.37
C GLY A 12 8.32 -14.70 14.41
N LEU A 13 9.14 -15.07 13.42
CA LEU A 13 10.53 -14.61 13.35
C LEU A 13 10.52 -13.08 13.34
N LEU A 14 10.93 -12.47 14.45
CA LEU A 14 10.99 -11.01 14.57
C LEU A 14 12.22 -10.52 13.83
N LEU A 15 12.09 -10.44 12.50
CA LEU A 15 13.16 -10.07 11.60
C LEU A 15 13.28 -8.53 11.54
N PRO A 16 14.48 -7.96 11.72
CA PRO A 16 14.65 -6.51 11.69
C PRO A 16 14.68 -5.96 10.25
N GLY A 17 14.26 -4.70 10.11
CA GLY A 17 14.41 -3.95 8.86
C GLY A 17 13.72 -4.64 7.68
N ALA A 18 14.38 -4.69 6.52
CA ALA A 18 13.82 -5.30 5.31
C ALA A 18 13.49 -6.80 5.48
N ALA A 19 14.15 -7.51 6.41
CA ALA A 19 13.87 -8.92 6.61
C ALA A 19 12.48 -9.18 7.20
N SER A 20 11.81 -8.18 7.80
CA SER A 20 10.40 -8.30 8.22
C SER A 20 9.44 -8.48 7.04
N LEU A 21 9.88 -8.15 5.82
CA LEU A 21 9.09 -8.28 4.59
C LEU A 21 8.95 -9.74 4.13
N VAL A 22 9.66 -10.70 4.75
CA VAL A 22 9.48 -12.13 4.43
C VAL A 22 8.03 -12.55 4.60
N ASP A 23 7.34 -12.04 5.62
CA ASP A 23 5.93 -12.34 5.88
C ASP A 23 4.96 -11.69 4.88
N GLN A 24 5.48 -10.86 3.97
CA GLN A 24 4.72 -10.16 2.93
C GLN A 24 4.87 -10.83 1.55
N LEU A 25 5.75 -11.83 1.41
CA LEU A 25 5.92 -12.57 0.15
C LEU A 25 4.62 -13.28 -0.23
N ASP A 26 4.34 -13.28 -1.54
CA ASP A 26 3.15 -13.84 -2.18
C ASP A 26 1.81 -13.22 -1.74
N LYS A 27 1.87 -12.12 -1.00
CA LYS A 27 0.69 -11.34 -0.62
C LYS A 27 0.48 -10.16 -1.54
N ARG A 28 -0.78 -9.74 -1.66
CA ARG A 28 -1.12 -8.50 -2.36
C ARG A 28 -0.80 -7.32 -1.44
N ILE A 29 0.01 -6.39 -1.92
CA ILE A 29 0.45 -5.23 -1.17
C ILE A 29 0.12 -3.94 -1.90
N LEU A 30 -0.17 -2.89 -1.13
CA LEU A 30 -0.19 -1.50 -1.59
C LEU A 30 1.20 -0.91 -1.32
N ILE A 31 1.76 -0.21 -2.31
CA ILE A 31 3.00 0.57 -2.18
C ILE A 31 2.69 2.01 -2.53
N VAL A 32 3.12 2.94 -1.67
CA VAL A 32 3.09 4.38 -1.94
C VAL A 32 4.49 4.83 -2.35
N LEU A 33 4.59 5.45 -3.51
CA LEU A 33 5.83 5.98 -4.05
C LEU A 33 6.03 7.45 -3.69
N ARG A 34 7.28 7.92 -3.77
CA ARG A 34 7.67 9.31 -3.47
C ARG A 34 7.00 10.35 -4.38
N ASP A 35 6.65 9.96 -5.59
CA ASP A 35 5.93 10.82 -6.55
C ASP A 35 4.41 10.85 -6.32
N GLY A 36 3.92 10.18 -5.27
CA GLY A 36 2.51 10.13 -4.90
C GLY A 36 1.72 9.01 -5.58
N ARG A 37 2.35 8.19 -6.44
CA ARG A 37 1.68 7.06 -7.10
C ARG A 37 1.43 5.93 -6.11
N HIS A 38 0.30 5.25 -6.30
CA HIS A 38 -0.06 4.06 -5.55
C HIS A 38 0.02 2.83 -6.45
N LEU A 39 0.82 1.84 -6.07
CA LEU A 39 0.92 0.57 -6.78
C LEU A 39 0.28 -0.53 -5.94
N VAL A 40 -0.52 -1.37 -6.58
CA VAL A 40 -1.12 -2.57 -5.98
C VAL A 40 -0.64 -3.78 -6.76
N GLY A 41 0.01 -4.73 -6.11
CA GLY A 41 0.53 -5.93 -6.78
C GLY A 41 0.89 -7.04 -5.80
N ILE A 42 1.26 -8.20 -6.32
CA ILE A 42 1.70 -9.36 -5.52
C ILE A 42 3.21 -9.30 -5.35
N LEU A 43 3.70 -9.25 -4.11
CA LEU A 43 5.14 -9.21 -3.83
C LEU A 43 5.78 -10.57 -4.07
N ARG A 44 6.61 -10.69 -5.12
CA ARG A 44 7.30 -11.95 -5.45
C ARG A 44 8.71 -12.06 -4.90
N SER A 45 9.40 -10.93 -4.82
CA SER A 45 10.73 -10.89 -4.22
C SER A 45 11.08 -9.49 -3.78
N PHE A 46 11.97 -9.40 -2.79
CA PHE A 46 12.60 -8.16 -2.39
C PHE A 46 14.08 -8.40 -2.05
N ASP A 47 14.86 -7.34 -1.93
CA ASP A 47 16.23 -7.39 -1.41
C ASP A 47 16.40 -6.53 -0.14
N GLN A 48 17.61 -6.55 0.43
CA GLN A 48 17.95 -5.79 1.65
C GLN A 48 17.81 -4.26 1.52
N PHE A 49 17.71 -3.74 0.29
CA PHE A 49 17.48 -2.33 -0.02
C PHE A 49 16.01 -2.04 -0.35
N SER A 50 15.13 -3.03 -0.15
CA SER A 50 13.71 -2.97 -0.50
C SER A 50 13.45 -2.73 -1.99
N ASN A 51 14.36 -3.13 -2.88
CA ASN A 51 13.99 -3.24 -4.29
C ASN A 51 13.01 -4.40 -4.43
N MET A 52 11.88 -4.21 -5.12
CA MET A 52 10.78 -5.16 -5.14
C MET A 52 10.43 -5.59 -6.56
N VAL A 53 10.05 -6.86 -6.70
CA VAL A 53 9.42 -7.40 -7.91
C VAL A 53 7.96 -7.68 -7.58
N LEU A 54 7.07 -7.03 -8.33
CA LEU A 54 5.62 -7.16 -8.21
C LEU A 54 5.06 -7.87 -9.44
N GLU A 55 4.19 -8.84 -9.22
CA GLU A 55 3.35 -9.45 -10.27
C GLU A 55 1.93 -8.90 -10.18
N ASP A 56 1.18 -8.95 -11.29
CA ASP A 56 -0.21 -8.48 -11.35
C ASP A 56 -0.38 -7.04 -10.83
N THR A 57 0.59 -6.20 -11.17
CA THR A 57 0.68 -4.83 -10.66
C THR A 57 -0.30 -3.94 -11.38
N HIS A 58 -0.98 -3.09 -10.61
CA HIS A 58 -1.86 -2.03 -11.07
C HIS A 58 -1.43 -0.71 -10.44
N GLU A 59 -1.48 0.37 -11.21
CA GLU A 59 -1.44 1.72 -10.67
C GLU A 59 -2.86 2.13 -10.25
N ARG A 60 -3.03 2.45 -8.97
CA ARG A 60 -4.32 2.78 -8.37
C ARG A 60 -4.48 4.28 -8.22
N HIS A 61 -5.55 4.81 -8.81
CA HIS A 61 -5.98 6.19 -8.67
C HIS A 61 -7.21 6.25 -7.77
N VAL A 62 -7.25 7.23 -6.86
CA VAL A 62 -8.37 7.41 -5.92
C VAL A 62 -8.64 8.90 -5.73
N ALA A 63 -9.85 9.33 -6.09
CA ALA A 63 -10.31 10.69 -5.86
C ALA A 63 -11.81 10.75 -5.64
N ASN A 64 -12.25 11.58 -4.68
CA ASN A 64 -13.67 11.87 -4.42
C ASN A 64 -14.53 10.59 -4.24
N GLY A 65 -13.99 9.56 -3.60
CA GLY A 65 -14.68 8.28 -3.40
C GLY A 65 -14.70 7.35 -4.62
N LEU A 66 -14.07 7.75 -5.73
CA LEU A 66 -13.89 6.94 -6.92
C LEU A 66 -12.52 6.27 -6.91
N ARG A 67 -12.43 5.07 -7.49
CA ARG A 67 -11.21 4.30 -7.68
C ARG A 67 -11.08 3.83 -9.12
N SER A 68 -9.85 3.79 -9.62
CA SER A 68 -9.52 3.11 -10.88
C SER A 68 -8.16 2.42 -10.77
N ASP A 69 -8.07 1.19 -11.26
CA ASP A 69 -6.84 0.39 -11.29
C ASP A 69 -6.37 0.22 -12.74
N MET A 70 -5.20 0.78 -13.08
CA MET A 70 -4.59 0.68 -14.41
C MET A 70 -3.52 -0.41 -14.44
N ALA A 71 -3.69 -1.43 -15.28
CA ALA A 71 -2.80 -2.58 -15.31
C ALA A 71 -1.38 -2.22 -15.81
N LEU A 72 -0.37 -2.67 -15.06
CA LEU A 72 1.06 -2.58 -15.38
C LEU A 72 1.70 -3.96 -15.62
N GLY A 73 1.20 -5.01 -14.95
CA GLY A 73 1.70 -6.38 -15.06
C GLY A 73 2.91 -6.65 -14.16
N LEU A 74 4.02 -7.13 -14.73
CA LEU A 74 5.27 -7.36 -13.99
C LEU A 74 6.00 -6.03 -13.82
N PHE A 75 6.22 -5.61 -12.58
CA PHE A 75 6.78 -4.31 -12.27
C PHE A 75 7.93 -4.40 -11.26
N ILE A 76 9.01 -3.68 -11.49
CA ILE A 76 10.16 -3.61 -10.58
C ILE A 76 10.19 -2.23 -9.95
N VAL A 77 10.13 -2.17 -8.62
CA VAL A 77 10.19 -0.93 -7.85
C VAL A 77 11.55 -0.81 -7.20
N ARG A 78 12.18 0.35 -7.36
CA ARG A 78 13.44 0.67 -6.67
C ARG A 78 13.16 1.15 -5.25
N GLY A 79 13.84 0.58 -4.27
CA GLY A 79 13.48 0.73 -2.85
C GLY A 79 13.60 2.15 -2.29
N ASP A 80 14.46 2.99 -2.86
CA ASP A 80 14.61 4.40 -2.47
C ASP A 80 13.42 5.30 -2.86
N ASN A 81 12.57 4.83 -3.77
CA ASN A 81 11.32 5.49 -4.15
C ASN A 81 10.12 5.06 -3.32
N ILE A 82 10.26 4.03 -2.48
CA ILE A 82 9.18 3.55 -1.61
C ILE A 82 9.07 4.45 -0.37
N VAL A 83 7.86 4.93 -0.08
CA VAL A 83 7.54 5.67 1.14
C VAL A 83 7.03 4.70 2.20
N LEU A 84 6.02 3.91 1.85
CA LEU A 84 5.46 2.88 2.71
C LEU A 84 4.87 1.76 1.87
N LEU A 85 4.63 0.62 2.52
CA LEU A 85 3.89 -0.49 1.96
C LEU A 85 3.08 -1.21 3.04
N GLY A 86 2.04 -1.92 2.62
CA GLY A 86 1.26 -2.75 3.52
C GLY A 86 0.44 -3.81 2.77
N GLU A 87 0.19 -4.92 3.45
CA GLU A 87 -0.72 -5.97 2.99
C GLU A 87 -2.12 -5.40 2.75
N LEU A 88 -2.71 -5.74 1.60
CA LEU A 88 -4.10 -5.47 1.27
C LEU A 88 -4.97 -6.62 1.73
N ASP A 89 -5.83 -6.33 2.71
CA ASP A 89 -6.85 -7.25 3.20
C ASP A 89 -8.07 -7.24 2.25
N PRO A 90 -8.43 -8.37 1.61
CA PRO A 90 -9.54 -8.45 0.69
C PRO A 90 -10.90 -8.04 1.27
N GLU A 91 -11.14 -8.31 2.56
CA GLU A 91 -12.41 -8.00 3.22
C GLU A 91 -12.55 -6.49 3.45
N LYS A 92 -11.45 -5.83 3.82
CA LYS A 92 -11.39 -4.36 3.98
C LYS A 92 -11.47 -3.65 2.65
N GLU A 93 -10.86 -4.22 1.61
CA GLU A 93 -10.95 -3.70 0.25
C GLU A 93 -12.40 -3.70 -0.25
N ALA A 94 -13.12 -4.80 -0.04
CA ALA A 94 -14.53 -4.92 -0.43
C ALA A 94 -15.46 -3.97 0.34
N SER A 95 -15.10 -3.61 1.58
CA SER A 95 -15.85 -2.70 2.44
C SER A 95 -15.33 -1.25 2.44
N SER A 96 -14.39 -0.91 1.54
CA SER A 96 -13.76 0.42 1.47
C SER A 96 -14.73 1.56 1.14
N GLY A 97 -15.90 1.26 0.57
CA GLY A 97 -16.88 2.26 0.14
C GLY A 97 -16.46 3.04 -1.12
N LEU A 98 -15.34 2.66 -1.74
CA LEU A 98 -14.89 3.24 -3.01
C LEU A 98 -15.69 2.65 -4.18
N ILE A 99 -15.97 3.48 -5.17
CA ILE A 99 -16.71 3.10 -6.37
C ILE A 99 -15.73 3.00 -7.54
N ASP A 100 -15.71 1.85 -8.21
CA ASP A 100 -14.91 1.69 -9.43
C ASP A 100 -15.47 2.58 -10.56
N ALA A 101 -14.59 3.35 -11.20
CA ALA A 101 -14.92 4.28 -12.26
C ALA A 101 -13.90 4.20 -13.41
N GLU A 102 -14.25 4.78 -14.56
CA GLU A 102 -13.34 4.85 -15.70
C GLU A 102 -12.08 5.67 -15.36
N PRO A 103 -10.89 5.27 -15.85
CA PRO A 103 -9.63 5.92 -15.51
C PRO A 103 -9.64 7.44 -15.74
N ASP A 104 -10.20 7.88 -16.86
CA ASP A 104 -10.26 9.30 -17.24
C ASP A 104 -11.03 10.14 -16.21
N VAL A 105 -12.13 9.59 -15.67
CA VAL A 105 -12.98 10.28 -14.68
C VAL A 105 -12.22 10.46 -13.36
N VAL A 106 -11.51 9.43 -12.92
CA VAL A 106 -10.74 9.48 -11.66
C VAL A 106 -9.54 10.42 -11.78
N LEU A 107 -8.83 10.38 -12.91
CA LEU A 107 -7.70 11.26 -13.19
C LEU A 107 -8.09 12.74 -13.26
N GLU A 108 -9.25 13.04 -13.86
CA GLU A 108 -9.81 14.40 -13.85
C GLU A 108 -10.14 14.85 -12.41
N ALA A 109 -10.74 13.96 -11.61
CA ALA A 109 -11.03 14.25 -10.21
C ALA A 109 -9.77 14.49 -9.38
N GLU A 110 -8.72 13.67 -9.53
CA GLU A 110 -7.41 13.86 -8.87
C GLU A 110 -6.80 15.21 -9.22
N ARG A 111 -6.83 15.59 -10.50
CA ARG A 111 -6.30 16.87 -10.97
C ARG A 111 -7.01 18.05 -10.33
N ASN A 112 -8.33 17.96 -10.15
CA ASN A 112 -9.12 19.01 -9.52
C ASN A 112 -8.86 19.11 -8.01
N SER A 113 -8.64 17.97 -7.35
CA SER A 113 -8.39 17.89 -5.91
C SER A 113 -6.96 18.29 -5.51
N ALA A 114 -5.97 18.09 -6.40
CA ALA A 114 -4.57 18.48 -6.15
C ALA A 114 -4.37 19.99 -5.86
N PHE A 115 -5.36 20.83 -6.18
CA PHE A 115 -5.36 22.26 -5.87
C PHE A 115 -6.03 22.62 -4.54
N THR A 116 -6.66 21.67 -3.85
CA THR A 116 -7.31 21.90 -2.57
C THR A 116 -6.39 21.42 -1.45
N LYS A 117 -5.66 22.36 -0.84
CA LYS A 117 -4.81 22.08 0.32
C LYS A 117 -5.68 21.58 1.48
N VAL A 118 -5.52 20.31 1.86
CA VAL A 118 -6.12 19.79 3.09
C VAL A 118 -5.39 20.43 4.26
N GLU A 119 -6.07 21.32 4.98
CA GLU A 119 -5.60 21.82 6.27
C GLU A 119 -5.96 20.80 7.34
N TRP A 120 -4.94 20.22 7.96
CA TRP A 120 -5.11 19.35 9.12
C TRP A 120 -5.32 20.23 10.36
N ASP A 121 -6.56 20.32 10.84
CA ASP A 121 -6.89 20.99 12.09
C ASP A 121 -6.75 20.02 13.26
N PHE A 122 -5.53 19.93 13.78
CA PHE A 122 -5.19 19.06 14.91
C PHE A 122 -5.81 19.50 16.24
N GLU A 123 -6.45 20.67 16.30
CA GLU A 123 -7.04 21.21 17.54
C GLU A 123 -8.49 20.74 17.77
N ASN A 124 -9.21 20.32 16.71
CA ASN A 124 -10.63 19.97 16.78
C ASN A 124 -10.95 18.48 17.02
N GLU A 125 -9.95 17.58 17.03
CA GLU A 125 -10.16 16.12 17.18
C GLU A 125 -9.77 15.56 18.57
N ARG A 126 -9.80 16.38 19.63
CA ARG A 126 -9.59 15.92 21.03
C ARG A 126 -10.87 15.73 21.81
#